data_AF-A0A8X6I9H8-F1
#
_entry.id   AF-A0A8X6I9H8-F1
#
_cell.length_a   1.000
_cell.length_b   1.000
_cell.length_c   1.000
_cell.angle_alpha   90.00
_cell.angle_beta   90.00
_cell.angle_gamma   90.00
#
_symmetry.space_group_name_H-M   'P 1'
#
loop_
_entity.id
_entity.type
_entity.pdbx_description
1 polymer ?
#
loop_
_entity_poly.entity_id
_entity_poly.type
_entity_poly.pdbx_seq_one_letter_code
_entity_poly.pdbx_strand_id
1 'polypeptide(L)'
;MYSARTLLDNESMIHLCSSNLAESLQLQKENVNLNVGCLSGLSTTVKSKVSAVIFNEEKTFNRKLEFYVVTKITNLMSSLKINLSKAAIPENIKLADP
;
A
#
# COMPACT_ATOMS: atom_id res chain seq x y z
N MET A 1 -16.03 -3.53 8.80
CA MET A 1 -15.24 -3.68 7.56
C MET A 1 -14.45 -2.38 7.39
N TYR A 2 -13.15 -2.46 7.20
CA TYR A 2 -12.29 -1.28 7.13
C TYR A 2 -12.02 -0.89 5.68
N SER A 3 -11.84 0.40 5.43
CA SER A 3 -11.44 0.93 4.12
C SER A 3 -10.06 1.56 4.21
N ALA A 4 -9.23 1.33 3.19
CA ALA A 4 -7.89 1.90 3.08
C ALA A 4 -7.63 2.29 1.62
N ARG A 5 -6.84 3.35 1.41
CA ARG A 5 -6.27 3.65 0.09
C ARG A 5 -4.95 2.90 -0.06
N THR A 6 -4.76 2.28 -1.21
CA THR A 6 -3.57 1.50 -1.52
C THR A 6 -3.03 1.88 -2.90
N LEU A 7 -1.74 1.65 -3.11
CA LEU A 7 -1.12 1.76 -4.43
C LEU A 7 -1.04 0.38 -5.05
N LEU A 8 -1.59 0.21 -6.25
CA LEU A 8 -1.43 -1.01 -7.02
C LEU A 8 -0.15 -0.88 -7.85
N ASP A 9 0.87 -1.63 -7.46
CA ASP A 9 2.16 -1.70 -8.15
C ASP A 9 2.27 -3.04 -8.87
N ASN A 10 2.06 -3.04 -10.19
CA ASN A 10 2.01 -4.25 -11.00
C ASN A 10 3.38 -4.93 -11.20
N GLU A 11 4.48 -4.22 -10.93
CA GLU A 11 5.84 -4.77 -11.03
C GLU A 11 6.40 -5.20 -9.67
N SER A 12 5.66 -4.98 -8.58
CA SER A 12 6.09 -5.44 -7.26
C SER A 12 5.94 -6.94 -7.11
N MET A 13 7.03 -7.61 -6.70
CA MET A 13 7.01 -9.05 -6.38
C MET A 13 6.35 -9.36 -5.03
N ILE A 14 6.13 -8.35 -4.18
CA ILE A 14 5.60 -8.51 -2.83
C ILE A 14 4.56 -7.44 -2.50
N HIS A 15 3.64 -7.76 -1.60
CA HIS A 15 2.74 -6.75 -1.03
C HIS A 15 3.30 -6.24 0.30
N LEU A 16 3.27 -4.92 0.47
CA LEU A 16 3.73 -4.26 1.69
C LEU A 16 2.53 -3.67 2.44
N CYS A 17 2.59 -3.75 3.77
CA CYS A 17 1.66 -3.09 4.66
C CYS A 17 2.44 -2.27 5.68
N SER A 18 2.00 -1.05 5.96
CA SER A 18 2.60 -0.26 7.04
C SER A 18 2.21 -0.85 8.40
N SER A 19 3.10 -0.75 9.40
CA SER A 19 2.80 -1.17 10.78
C SER A 19 1.54 -0.49 11.32
N ASN A 20 1.38 0.81 11.06
CA ASN A 20 0.22 1.59 11.50
C ASN A 20 -1.10 1.06 10.91
N LEU A 21 -1.10 0.70 9.63
CA LEU A 21 -2.28 0.13 9.00
C LEU A 21 -2.59 -1.26 9.57
N ALA A 22 -1.59 -2.13 9.69
CA ALA A 22 -1.78 -3.47 10.27
C ALA A 22 -2.35 -3.41 11.69
N GLU A 23 -1.89 -2.45 12.51
CA GLU A 23 -2.38 -2.21 13.87
C GLU A 23 -3.78 -1.62 13.89
N SER A 24 -4.06 -0.63 13.03
CA SER A 24 -5.40 -0.01 12.92
C SER A 24 -6.46 -1.03 12.50
N LEU A 25 -6.08 -1.98 11.65
CA LEU A 25 -6.92 -3.08 11.19
C LEU A 25 -6.96 -4.27 12.17
N GLN A 26 -6.15 -4.22 13.24
CA GLN A 26 -6.01 -5.29 14.24
C GLN A 26 -5.68 -6.65 13.60
N LEU A 27 -4.87 -6.64 12.55
CA LEU A 27 -4.48 -7.85 11.84
C LEU A 27 -3.53 -8.69 12.69
N GLN A 28 -3.74 -9.99 12.69
CA GLN A 28 -2.84 -10.94 13.35
C GLN A 28 -1.52 -11.00 12.61
N LYS A 29 -0.44 -10.70 13.33
CA LYS A 29 0.93 -10.69 12.82
C LYS A 29 1.58 -12.06 13.01
N GLU A 30 2.16 -12.59 11.95
CA GLU A 30 2.99 -13.80 11.98
C GLU A 30 4.46 -13.42 11.90
N ASN A 31 5.31 -14.02 12.74
CA ASN A 31 6.74 -13.74 12.76
C ASN A 31 7.43 -14.28 11.50
N VAL A 32 8.27 -13.44 10.89
CA VAL A 32 9.15 -13.80 9.77
C VAL A 32 10.51 -13.14 9.96
N ASN A 33 11.50 -13.53 9.17
CA ASN A 33 12.80 -12.86 9.16
C ASN A 33 13.36 -12.85 7.73
N LEU A 34 12.99 -11.82 6.96
CA LEU A 34 13.33 -11.71 5.55
C LEU A 34 13.92 -10.34 5.26
N ASN A 35 14.95 -10.29 4.42
CA ASN A 35 15.45 -9.04 3.87
C ASN A 35 14.71 -8.74 2.57
N VAL A 36 14.05 -7.59 2.54
CA VAL A 36 13.33 -7.09 1.38
C VAL A 36 14.13 -5.94 0.77
N GLY A 37 14.44 -6.03 -0.52
CA GLY A 37 14.96 -4.89 -1.27
C GLY A 37 13.86 -3.86 -1.49
N CYS A 38 14.05 -2.64 -0.99
CA CYS A 38 13.23 -1.48 -1.31
C CYS A 38 14.03 -0.53 -2.23
N LEU A 39 13.31 0.29 -3.00
CA LEU A 39 13.87 1.16 -4.06
C LEU A 39 15.21 1.83 -3.67
N SER A 40 16.13 1.91 -4.65
CA SER A 40 17.45 2.55 -4.54
C SER A 40 18.49 1.81 -3.68
N GLY A 41 18.47 0.47 -3.66
CA GLY A 41 19.48 -0.34 -2.96
C GLY A 41 19.33 -0.37 -1.45
N LEU A 42 18.23 0.17 -0.91
CA LEU A 42 17.91 0.13 0.51
C LEU A 42 17.20 -1.18 0.83
N SER A 43 17.86 -2.08 1.54
CA SER A 43 17.21 -3.29 2.07
C SER A 43 16.62 -3.03 3.46
N THR A 44 15.43 -3.55 3.73
CA THR A 44 14.83 -3.55 5.06
C THR A 44 14.60 -4.97 5.56
N THR A 45 14.86 -5.21 6.83
CA THR A 45 14.54 -6.51 7.45
C THR A 45 13.09 -6.49 7.92
N VAL A 46 12.28 -7.33 7.29
CA VAL A 46 10.89 -7.56 7.68
C VAL A 46 10.85 -8.62 8.78
N LYS A 47 10.17 -8.27 9.88
CA LYS A 47 10.02 -9.14 11.06
C LYS A 47 8.63 -9.76 11.22
N SER A 48 7.64 -9.27 10.47
CA SER A 48 6.30 -9.82 10.52
C SER A 48 5.58 -9.73 9.18
N LYS A 49 4.63 -10.64 8.96
CA LYS A 49 3.67 -10.60 7.86
C LYS A 49 2.25 -10.69 8.40
N VAL A 50 1.28 -10.26 7.60
CA VAL A 50 -0.16 -10.37 7.91
C VAL A 50 -0.90 -10.97 6.71
N SER A 51 -1.97 -11.71 6.98
CA SER A 51 -2.91 -12.17 5.95
C SER A 51 -4.20 -11.36 6.02
N ALA A 52 -4.68 -10.87 4.88
CA ALA A 52 -5.96 -10.16 4.81
C ALA A 52 -6.74 -10.54 3.55
N VAL A 53 -8.07 -10.49 3.64
CA VAL A 53 -8.95 -10.56 2.47
C VAL A 53 -9.26 -9.13 2.03
N ILE A 54 -8.82 -8.77 0.84
CA ILE A 54 -9.11 -7.47 0.22
C ILE A 54 -10.34 -7.58 -0.66
N PHE A 55 -11.09 -6.49 -0.74
CA PHE A 55 -12.26 -6.33 -1.59
C PHE A 55 -12.10 -5.03 -2.38
N ASN A 56 -12.63 -4.98 -3.61
CA ASN A 56 -12.92 -3.69 -4.22
C ASN A 56 -14.10 -3.01 -3.49
N GLU A 57 -14.31 -1.72 -3.77
CA GLU A 57 -15.35 -0.92 -3.11
C GLU A 57 -16.75 -1.51 -3.31
N GLU A 58 -17.04 -2.00 -4.52
CA GLU A 58 -18.32 -2.65 -4.87
C GLU A 58 -18.45 -4.09 -4.35
N LYS A 59 -17.39 -4.65 -3.76
CA LYS A 59 -17.29 -6.02 -3.23
C LYS A 59 -17.57 -7.13 -4.25
N THR A 60 -17.48 -6.82 -5.54
CA THR A 60 -17.63 -7.77 -6.64
C THR A 60 -16.37 -8.61 -6.87
N PHE A 61 -15.23 -8.16 -6.32
CA PHE A 61 -13.95 -8.83 -6.37
C PHE A 61 -13.38 -8.98 -4.97
N ASN A 62 -12.74 -10.12 -4.70
CA ASN A 62 -11.98 -10.32 -3.48
C ASN A 62 -10.80 -11.26 -3.68
N ARG A 63 -9.74 -11.05 -2.89
CA ARG A 63 -8.57 -11.95 -2.82
C ARG A 63 -8.00 -11.98 -1.42
N LYS A 64 -7.57 -13.16 -0.98
CA LYS A 64 -6.72 -13.31 0.20
C LYS A 64 -5.27 -13.05 -0.22
N LEU A 65 -4.62 -12.10 0.42
CA LEU A 65 -3.23 -11.73 0.16
C LEU A 65 -2.41 -11.75 1.45
N GLU A 66 -1.13 -12.03 1.30
CA GLU A 66 -0.13 -11.84 2.35
C GLU A 66 0.59 -10.52 2.14
N PHE A 67 0.83 -9.80 3.24
CA PHE A 67 1.54 -8.52 3.25
C PHE A 67 2.69 -8.57 4.25
N TYR A 68 3.87 -8.13 3.81
CA TYR A 68 5.02 -7.94 4.66
C TYR A 68 4.92 -6.60 5.38
N VAL A 69 5.06 -6.61 6.70
CA VAL A 69 4.88 -5.42 7.54
C VAL A 69 6.18 -4.65 7.64
N VAL A 70 6.15 -3.40 7.19
CA VAL A 70 7.27 -2.45 7.27
C VAL A 70 6.85 -1.22 8.06
N THR A 71 7.79 -0.58 8.76
CA THR A 71 7.49 0.65 9.54
C THR A 71 6.98 1.77 8.63
N LYS A 72 7.57 1.91 7.45
CA LYS A 72 7.20 2.93 6.45
C LYS A 72 7.55 2.42 5.06
N ILE A 73 6.66 2.64 4.08
CA ILE A 73 6.86 2.19 2.69
C ILE A 73 7.77 3.17 1.92
N THR A 74 7.60 4.48 2.13
CA THR A 74 8.44 5.51 1.52
C THR A 74 8.76 6.60 2.55
N ASN A 75 9.94 7.22 2.47
CA ASN A 75 10.19 8.45 3.22
C ASN A 75 9.33 9.59 2.66
N LEU A 76 9.16 10.66 3.44
CA LEU A 76 8.40 11.83 3.03
C LEU A 76 9.05 12.37 1.74
N MET A 77 8.55 11.97 0.57
CA MET A 77 8.75 12.80 -0.61
C MET A 77 8.11 14.13 -0.26
N SER A 78 8.74 15.26 -0.62
CA SER A 78 8.08 16.55 -0.55
C SER A 78 6.69 16.34 -1.13
N SER A 79 5.65 16.61 -0.34
CA SER A 79 4.26 16.51 -0.80
C SER A 79 4.07 17.60 -1.83
N LEU A 80 4.57 17.35 -3.04
CA LEU A 80 4.51 18.26 -4.15
C LEU A 80 3.05 18.23 -4.56
N LYS A 81 2.28 19.14 -3.97
CA LYS A 81 0.88 19.32 -4.33
C LYS A 81 0.88 19.77 -5.77
N ILE A 82 0.56 18.86 -6.67
CA ILE A 82 0.35 19.18 -8.07
C ILE A 82 -0.88 20.09 -8.10
N ASN A 83 -0.70 21.29 -8.64
CA ASN A 83 -1.84 22.18 -8.83
C ASN A 83 -2.67 21.65 -10.00
N LEU A 84 -3.75 20.93 -9.67
CA LEU A 84 -4.65 20.34 -10.66
C LEU A 84 -5.29 21.39 -11.58
N SER A 85 -5.44 22.65 -11.14
CA SER A 85 -5.97 23.71 -12.03
C SER A 85 -4.98 24.13 -13.12
N LYS A 86 -3.69 23.78 -12.96
CA LYS A 86 -2.65 23.95 -13.99
C LYS A 86 -2.39 22.67 -14.78
N ALA A 87 -2.87 21.52 -14.29
CA ALA A 87 -2.86 20.30 -15.07
C ALA A 87 -4.01 20.40 -16.06
N ALA A 88 -3.72 20.44 -17.36
CA ALA A 88 -4.73 20.45 -18.42
C ALA A 88 -5.42 19.07 -18.51
N ILE A 89 -6.11 18.67 -17.45
CA ILE A 89 -6.84 17.40 -17.35
C ILE A 89 -8.15 17.57 -18.12
N PRO A 90 -8.40 16.75 -19.14
CA PRO A 90 -9.66 16.78 -19.88
C PRO A 90 -10.86 16.53 -18.97
N GLU A 91 -11.97 17.24 -19.18
CA GLU A 91 -13.19 17.12 -18.34
C GLU A 91 -13.81 15.70 -18.34
N ASN A 92 -13.49 14.89 -19.35
CA ASN A 92 -14.00 13.53 -19.48
C ASN A 92 -13.18 12.50 -18.69
N ILE A 93 -12.13 12.90 -17.94
CA ILE A 93 -11.34 11.98 -17.12
C ILE A 93 -11.81 12.05 -15.66
N LYS A 94 -12.30 10.91 -15.15
CA LYS A 94 -12.54 10.70 -13.72
C LYS A 94 -11.24 10.26 -13.05
N LEU A 95 -10.71 11.09 -12.14
CA LEU A 95 -9.52 10.74 -11.37
C LEU A 95 -9.82 9.60 -10.38
N ALA A 96 -8.83 8.75 -10.16
CA ALA A 96 -8.94 7.58 -9.28
C ALA A 96 -9.13 7.99 -7.80
N ASP A 97 -8.47 9.08 -7.39
CA ASP A 97 -8.69 9.72 -6.10
C ASP A 97 -9.51 11.01 -6.33
N PRO A 98 -10.71 11.15 -5.76
CA PRO A 98 -11.45 12.41 -5.78
C PRO A 98 -10.77 13.47 -4.90
#